data_AF-A0A6A6UGP5-F1
#
_entry.id   AF-A0A6A6UGP5-F1
#
_cell.length_a   1.000
_cell.length_b   1.000
_cell.length_c   1.000
_cell.angle_alpha   90.00
_cell.angle_beta   90.00
_cell.angle_gamma   90.00
#
_symmetry.space_group_name_H-M   'P 1'
#
loop_
_entity.id
_entity.type
_entity.pdbx_description
1 polymer ?
#
loop_
_entity_poly.entity_id
_entity_poly.type
_entity_poly.pdbx_seq_one_letter_code
_entity_poly.pdbx_strand_id
1 'polypeptide(L)'
;MAERRDATLISVTIRLVLVIPLIVLTGVTVDLWNNFRHNTNLKSASHYAQLGKWLELSAVFAPMAFVWTLLTAFPAAAVVGLPAFTFAVIDAALAAGLIYPRIRIASFLPMSGCKAHDLKTYGALPGEKGFFVHVAQAAKHSNPDSNPLEACKDYIWMVIQGHVMAGFLLVTATEPLCSEYLYRLRRALLFCSFSRVAMGADITALWWIFDVLFRGLWAYTLTDFGGIFSPTRLPSIYLDHISIFSQRRPSLWRSLNRKTAESKEKLLQRQLKRRFQPTAIENTMTETKLGIYLSYDILVQVTRNLDYCDIVNLSLTSKHLWHIIFLNERNFRQLSLHWQRYTCNAPTRTRCPHCAITMCADCEVRETRYYSMIMVDDHTLCKLYCVSCFNTQANTTYKTRYRCQCTKRPIANCCKFCEILGAEKLTDRWNRKHETDICERDQVESRRAVCHGCKAAVGGFVRFWICTRCGKECRHGMHPGWGRKGEAQEDVETSGAGQMEEVMRLGGMNGMFARIL
;
A
#
# COMPACT_ATOMS: atom_id res chain seq x y z
N MET A 1 -0.48 37.06 4.21
CA MET A 1 -1.53 36.96 5.25
C MET A 1 -2.41 35.73 5.09
N ALA A 2 -2.89 35.40 3.88
CA ALA A 2 -3.71 34.20 3.65
C ALA A 2 -3.01 32.88 4.05
N GLU A 3 -1.79 32.64 3.58
CA GLU A 3 -1.01 31.42 3.90
C GLU A 3 -0.79 31.19 5.41
N ARG A 4 -0.77 32.27 6.20
CA ARG A 4 -0.60 32.21 7.66
C ARG A 4 -1.88 31.79 8.38
N ARG A 5 -3.06 32.08 7.81
CA ARG A 5 -4.35 31.67 8.37
C ARG A 5 -4.58 30.17 8.21
N ASP A 6 -4.08 29.60 7.11
CA ASP A 6 -4.23 28.16 6.86
C ASP A 6 -3.38 27.33 7.83
N ALA A 7 -2.15 27.76 8.11
CA ALA A 7 -1.26 27.09 9.05
C ALA A 7 -1.81 27.10 10.50
N THR A 8 -2.33 28.24 10.96
CA THR A 8 -2.92 28.33 12.30
C THR A 8 -4.19 27.50 12.43
N LEU A 9 -5.03 27.47 11.40
CA LEU A 9 -6.23 26.62 11.38
C LEU A 9 -5.89 25.13 11.46
N ILE A 10 -4.84 24.68 10.76
CA ILE A 10 -4.35 23.31 10.83
C ILE A 10 -3.88 22.98 12.26
N SER A 11 -3.10 23.85 12.88
CA SER A 11 -2.60 23.66 14.26
C SER A 11 -3.74 23.53 15.27
N VAL A 12 -4.74 24.42 15.21
CA VAL A 12 -5.95 24.35 16.06
C VAL A 12 -6.70 23.03 15.85
N THR A 13 -6.89 22.65 14.59
CA THR A 13 -7.61 21.42 14.24
C THR A 13 -6.91 20.19 14.80
N ILE A 14 -5.57 20.11 14.67
CA ILE A 14 -4.79 19.01 15.24
C ILE A 14 -4.95 18.99 16.76
N ARG A 15 -4.80 20.13 17.45
CA ARG A 15 -4.96 20.18 18.92
C ARG A 15 -6.35 19.71 19.37
N LEU A 16 -7.42 20.15 18.70
CA LEU A 16 -8.78 19.72 19.02
C LEU A 16 -8.98 18.21 18.81
N VAL A 17 -8.41 17.65 17.74
CA VAL A 17 -8.44 16.20 17.48
C VAL A 17 -7.67 15.42 18.55
N LEU A 18 -6.60 15.99 19.12
CA LEU A 18 -5.79 15.34 20.16
C LEU A 18 -6.44 15.30 21.54
N VAL A 19 -7.43 16.17 21.82
CA VAL A 19 -8.08 16.24 23.13
C VAL A 19 -8.67 14.88 23.53
N ILE A 20 -9.45 14.25 22.64
CA ILE A 20 -10.15 12.99 22.97
C ILE A 20 -9.16 11.85 23.24
N PRO A 21 -8.18 11.55 22.35
CA PRO A 21 -7.20 10.50 22.63
C PRO A 21 -6.33 10.77 23.85
N LEU A 22 -6.00 12.04 24.16
CA LEU A 22 -5.23 12.39 25.35
C LEU A 22 -6.03 12.18 26.64
N ILE A 23 -7.35 12.41 26.64
CA ILE A 23 -8.23 12.06 27.77
C ILE A 23 -8.20 10.55 28.02
N VAL A 24 -8.38 9.75 26.96
CA VAL A 24 -8.35 8.28 27.06
C VAL A 24 -6.99 7.80 27.55
N LEU A 25 -5.89 8.34 26.99
CA LEU A 25 -4.54 8.02 27.42
C LEU A 25 -4.31 8.37 28.89
N THR A 26 -4.82 9.52 29.34
CA THR A 26 -4.75 9.96 30.74
C THR A 26 -5.42 8.94 31.66
N GLY A 27 -6.68 8.57 31.37
CA GLY A 27 -7.42 7.58 32.15
C GLY A 27 -6.67 6.25 32.25
N VAL A 28 -6.23 5.69 31.12
CA VAL A 28 -5.48 4.43 31.08
C VAL A 28 -4.18 4.51 31.88
N THR A 29 -3.39 5.57 31.73
CA THR A 29 -2.11 5.69 32.46
C THR A 29 -2.29 5.85 33.96
N VAL A 30 -3.32 6.59 34.40
CA VAL A 30 -3.64 6.79 35.80
C VAL A 30 -4.15 5.50 36.43
N ASP A 31 -5.03 4.77 35.74
CA ASP A 31 -5.54 3.48 36.21
C ASP A 31 -4.42 2.44 36.33
N LEU A 32 -3.55 2.34 35.32
CA LEU A 32 -2.40 1.45 35.37
C LEU A 32 -1.43 1.79 36.51
N TRP A 33 -1.18 3.09 36.74
CA TRP A 33 -0.36 3.54 37.86
C TRP A 33 -1.00 3.23 39.21
N ASN A 34 -2.30 3.49 39.38
CA ASN A 34 -3.02 3.20 40.62
C ASN A 34 -3.03 1.69 40.91
N ASN A 35 -3.30 0.87 39.90
CA ASN A 35 -3.22 -0.58 40.01
C ASN A 35 -1.82 -1.03 40.42
N PHE A 36 -0.75 -0.49 39.81
CA PHE A 36 0.61 -0.79 40.21
C PHE A 36 0.92 -0.33 41.65
N ARG A 37 0.50 0.89 42.01
CA ARG A 37 0.76 1.52 43.32
C ARG A 37 0.06 0.80 44.47
N HIS A 38 -1.12 0.22 44.27
CA HIS A 38 -1.84 -0.48 45.34
C HIS A 38 -1.40 -1.93 45.54
N ASN A 39 -0.62 -2.51 44.63
CA ASN A 39 -0.20 -3.90 44.69
C ASN A 39 1.20 -4.06 45.29
N THR A 40 1.25 -4.47 46.57
CA THR A 40 2.51 -4.71 47.30
C THR A 40 3.39 -5.77 46.63
N ASN A 41 2.80 -6.82 46.06
CA ASN A 41 3.51 -7.88 45.33
C ASN A 41 4.29 -7.35 44.11
N LEU A 42 3.75 -6.35 43.41
CA LEU A 42 4.45 -5.73 42.27
C LEU A 42 5.58 -4.81 42.72
N LYS A 43 5.47 -4.23 43.92
CA LYS A 43 6.52 -3.37 44.50
C LYS A 43 7.67 -4.15 45.13
N SER A 44 7.39 -5.30 45.72
CA SER A 44 8.39 -6.10 46.43
C SER A 44 9.39 -6.77 45.48
N ALA A 45 8.98 -7.07 44.25
CA ALA A 45 9.86 -7.61 43.24
C ALA A 45 10.82 -6.53 42.71
N SER A 46 12.10 -6.64 43.07
CA SER A 46 13.17 -5.68 42.71
C SER A 46 13.24 -5.38 41.22
N HIS A 47 12.92 -6.35 40.37
CA HIS A 47 12.90 -6.21 38.91
C HIS A 47 11.83 -5.21 38.42
N TYR A 48 10.70 -5.06 39.12
CA TYR A 48 9.61 -4.17 38.71
C TYR A 48 9.66 -2.78 39.37
N ALA A 49 10.60 -2.55 40.30
CA ALA A 49 10.76 -1.24 40.94
C ALA A 49 11.02 -0.12 39.93
N GLN A 50 11.76 -0.41 38.85
CA GLN A 50 11.97 0.56 37.76
C GLN A 50 10.69 0.82 36.96
N LEU A 51 9.89 -0.22 36.69
CA LEU A 51 8.63 -0.09 35.97
C LEU A 51 7.66 0.86 36.70
N GLY A 52 7.61 0.78 38.03
CA GLY A 52 6.81 1.70 38.84
C GLY A 52 7.15 3.16 38.59
N LYS A 53 8.45 3.51 38.57
CA LYS A 53 8.90 4.88 38.28
C LYS A 53 8.48 5.37 36.90
N TRP A 54 8.51 4.49 35.90
CA TRP A 54 8.10 4.83 34.53
C TRP A 54 6.59 4.97 34.38
N LEU A 55 5.80 4.15 35.09
CA LEU A 55 4.34 4.28 35.14
C LEU A 55 3.92 5.57 35.85
N GLU A 56 4.57 5.91 36.96
CA GLU A 56 4.37 7.18 37.67
C GLU A 56 4.62 8.37 36.74
N LEU A 57 5.78 8.38 36.07
CA LEU A 57 6.14 9.45 35.13
C LEU A 57 5.12 9.56 33.98
N SER A 58 4.65 8.43 33.45
CA SER A 58 3.62 8.37 32.41
C SER A 58 2.27 8.94 32.90
N ALA A 59 1.88 8.62 34.14
CA ALA A 59 0.67 9.11 34.78
C ALA A 59 0.72 10.61 35.15
N VAL A 60 1.92 11.22 35.19
CA VAL A 60 2.10 12.68 35.32
C VAL A 60 2.02 13.35 33.95
N PHE A 61 2.79 12.89 32.97
CA PHE A 61 2.89 13.58 31.67
C PHE A 61 1.62 13.47 30.82
N ALA A 62 0.86 12.38 30.88
CA ALA A 62 -0.40 12.26 30.12
C ALA A 62 -1.44 13.34 30.50
N PRO A 63 -1.82 13.52 31.78
CA PRO A 63 -2.71 14.60 32.18
C PRO A 63 -2.13 16.00 31.92
N MET A 64 -0.82 16.21 32.12
CA MET A 64 -0.19 17.50 31.77
C MET A 64 -0.33 17.81 30.28
N ALA A 65 -0.08 16.82 29.40
CA ALA A 65 -0.24 16.98 27.96
C ALA A 65 -1.70 17.22 27.56
N PHE A 66 -2.66 16.55 28.21
CA PHE A 66 -4.09 16.79 28.02
C PHE A 66 -4.47 18.23 28.37
N VAL A 67 -4.18 18.67 29.60
CA VAL A 67 -4.52 20.02 30.08
C VAL A 67 -3.85 21.08 29.22
N TRP A 68 -2.57 20.90 28.89
CA TRP A 68 -1.84 21.80 28.01
C TRP A 68 -2.47 21.90 26.61
N THR A 69 -2.78 20.77 25.99
CA THR A 69 -3.38 20.74 24.65
C THR A 69 -4.74 21.43 24.63
N LEU A 70 -5.55 21.24 25.68
CA LEU A 70 -6.84 21.89 25.84
C LEU A 70 -6.70 23.41 26.01
N LEU A 71 -5.81 23.85 26.91
CA LEU A 71 -5.60 25.27 27.19
C LEU A 71 -5.00 26.03 25.99
N THR A 72 -4.16 25.37 25.19
CA THR A 72 -3.48 25.98 24.05
C THR A 72 -4.21 25.83 22.72
N ALA A 73 -5.30 25.06 22.67
CA ALA A 73 -6.04 24.79 21.43
C ALA A 73 -6.43 26.07 20.67
N PHE A 74 -6.92 27.09 21.36
CA PHE A 74 -7.30 28.37 20.77
C PHE A 74 -6.21 29.46 20.84
N PRO A 75 -5.51 29.67 21.98
CA PRO A 75 -4.48 30.71 22.08
C PRO A 75 -3.33 30.53 21.09
N ALA A 76 -2.96 29.30 20.75
CA ALA A 76 -1.90 29.04 19.78
C ALA A 76 -2.19 29.61 18.38
N ALA A 77 -3.46 29.84 18.03
CA ALA A 77 -3.85 30.43 16.74
C ALA A 77 -3.67 31.95 16.70
N ALA A 78 -3.77 32.61 17.85
CA ALA A 78 -3.76 34.07 17.98
C ALA A 78 -2.36 34.62 18.26
N VAL A 79 -1.47 33.79 18.80
CA VAL A 79 -0.15 34.19 19.26
C VAL A 79 0.89 34.00 18.15
N VAL A 80 1.75 34.99 17.95
CA VAL A 80 2.88 34.95 17.00
C VAL A 80 4.18 35.40 17.65
N GLY A 81 5.31 34.97 17.10
CA GLY A 81 6.64 35.34 17.57
C GLY A 81 7.06 34.58 18.83
N LEU A 82 7.68 35.27 19.79
CA LEU A 82 8.28 34.66 20.98
C LEU A 82 7.32 33.76 21.79
N PRO A 83 6.05 34.12 22.04
CA PRO A 83 5.18 33.23 22.82
C PRO A 83 4.66 32.03 22.01
N ALA A 84 4.69 32.06 20.68
CA ALA A 84 4.44 30.87 19.86
C ALA A 84 5.63 29.89 19.94
N PHE A 85 6.86 30.43 20.01
CA PHE A 85 8.06 29.64 20.26
C PHE A 85 8.02 28.94 21.63
N THR A 86 7.61 29.63 22.69
CA THR A 86 7.48 28.99 24.02
C THR A 86 6.45 27.88 24.02
N PHE A 87 5.32 28.03 23.30
CA PHE A 87 4.35 26.96 23.14
C PHE A 87 4.93 25.73 22.45
N ALA A 88 5.72 25.93 21.39
CA ALA A 88 6.37 24.83 20.71
C ALA A 88 7.43 24.12 21.57
N VAL A 89 8.18 24.85 22.40
CA VAL A 89 9.13 24.24 23.34
C VAL A 89 8.41 23.39 24.38
N ILE A 90 7.27 23.86 24.90
CA ILE A 90 6.47 23.10 25.86
C ILE A 90 5.84 21.86 25.19
N ASP A 91 5.31 21.98 23.97
CA ASP A 91 4.81 20.84 23.19
C ASP A 91 5.90 19.77 23.01
N ALA A 92 7.12 20.19 22.63
CA ALA A 92 8.25 19.29 22.45
C ALA A 92 8.68 18.61 23.77
N ALA A 93 8.70 19.36 24.87
CA ALA A 93 9.01 18.82 26.20
C ALA A 93 7.96 17.80 26.66
N LEU A 94 6.67 18.08 26.44
CA LEU A 94 5.59 17.15 26.72
C LEU A 94 5.65 15.90 25.84
N ALA A 95 5.95 16.06 24.54
CA ALA A 95 6.16 14.93 23.64
C ALA A 95 7.31 14.04 24.11
N ALA A 96 8.44 14.63 24.52
CA ALA A 96 9.57 13.90 25.10
C ALA A 96 9.16 13.20 26.41
N GLY A 97 8.42 13.88 27.29
CA GLY A 97 7.87 13.32 28.53
C GLY A 97 6.87 12.19 28.30
N LEU A 98 6.18 12.16 27.16
CA LEU A 98 5.34 11.03 26.77
C LEU A 98 6.16 9.87 26.18
N ILE A 99 7.15 10.14 25.34
CA ILE A 99 7.97 9.13 24.66
C ILE A 99 8.88 8.40 25.65
N TYR A 100 9.62 9.14 26.48
CA TYR A 100 10.67 8.59 27.34
C TYR A 100 10.21 7.46 28.27
N PRO A 101 9.17 7.62 29.12
CA PRO A 101 8.70 6.53 29.98
C PRO A 101 8.16 5.35 29.17
N ARG A 102 7.60 5.58 27.98
CA ARG A 102 7.00 4.51 27.16
C ARG A 102 8.03 3.63 26.48
N ILE A 103 9.16 4.20 26.05
CA ILE A 103 10.32 3.41 25.61
C ILE A 103 10.79 2.50 26.76
N ARG A 104 10.89 3.05 27.97
CA ARG A 104 11.30 2.29 29.16
C ARG A 104 10.27 1.24 29.58
N ILE A 105 8.98 1.50 29.39
CA ILE A 105 7.93 0.50 29.64
C ILE A 105 7.96 -0.59 28.56
N ALA A 106 8.21 -0.24 27.30
CA ALA A 106 8.24 -1.18 26.18
C ALA A 106 9.30 -2.28 26.37
N SER A 107 10.41 -2.02 27.06
CA SER A 107 11.40 -3.06 27.37
C SER A 107 10.89 -4.14 28.33
N PHE A 108 9.76 -3.93 29.01
CA PHE A 108 9.08 -4.93 29.84
C PHE A 108 7.94 -5.65 29.10
N LEU A 109 7.70 -5.34 27.82
CA LEU A 109 6.60 -5.90 27.04
C LEU A 109 7.08 -6.93 26.00
N PRO A 110 6.30 -7.99 25.74
CA PRO A 110 6.61 -8.93 24.67
C PRO A 110 6.42 -8.28 23.30
N MET A 111 7.53 -7.88 22.66
CA MET A 111 7.52 -7.19 21.36
C MET A 111 6.92 -8.03 20.22
N SER A 112 6.84 -9.36 20.34
CA SER A 112 6.18 -10.23 19.36
C SER A 112 4.65 -10.30 19.52
N GLY A 113 4.10 -9.57 20.50
CA GLY A 113 2.69 -9.52 20.84
C GLY A 113 2.31 -10.51 21.94
N CYS A 114 1.21 -10.21 22.64
CA CYS A 114 0.80 -10.95 23.84
C CYS A 114 0.41 -12.43 23.60
N LYS A 115 0.05 -12.82 22.38
CA LYS A 115 -0.38 -14.20 22.06
C LYS A 115 0.78 -15.18 21.85
N ALA A 116 1.96 -14.66 21.52
CA ALA A 116 3.12 -15.48 21.16
C ALA A 116 3.94 -15.94 22.37
N HIS A 117 3.63 -15.41 23.56
CA HIS A 117 4.36 -15.70 24.79
C HIS A 117 3.44 -16.31 25.85
N ASP A 118 3.99 -17.21 26.66
CA ASP A 118 3.31 -17.66 27.86
C ASP A 118 3.33 -16.56 28.93
N LEU A 119 2.25 -15.77 28.98
CA LEU A 119 2.10 -14.66 29.91
C LEU A 119 2.09 -15.11 31.38
N LYS A 120 1.95 -16.43 31.66
CA LYS A 120 2.03 -16.97 33.01
C LYS A 120 3.46 -17.01 33.54
N THR A 121 4.45 -17.06 32.66
CA THR A 121 5.88 -17.16 33.01
C THR A 121 6.69 -15.98 32.50
N TYR A 122 6.11 -15.12 31.65
CA TYR A 122 6.79 -13.96 31.10
C TYR A 122 7.27 -12.98 32.19
N GLY A 123 8.59 -12.72 32.20
CA GLY A 123 9.24 -11.85 33.17
C GLY A 123 9.35 -12.41 34.59
N ALA A 124 8.91 -13.65 34.85
CA ALA A 124 9.02 -14.28 36.16
C ALA A 124 10.45 -14.77 36.42
N LEU A 125 10.90 -14.64 37.67
CA LEU A 125 12.01 -15.46 38.18
C LEU A 125 11.56 -16.92 38.28
N PRO A 126 12.49 -17.90 38.22
CA PRO A 126 12.14 -19.31 38.38
C PRO A 126 11.34 -19.56 39.66
N GLY A 127 10.10 -20.06 39.53
CA GLY A 127 9.21 -20.33 40.65
C GLY A 127 8.20 -19.22 40.99
N GLU A 128 8.29 -18.05 40.37
CA GLU A 128 7.33 -16.96 40.54
C GLU A 128 6.28 -16.91 39.43
N LYS A 129 5.16 -16.22 39.66
CA LYS A 129 4.15 -15.96 38.62
C LYS A 129 4.62 -14.83 37.71
N GLY A 130 4.25 -14.90 36.43
CA GLY A 130 4.56 -13.88 35.43
C GLY A 130 4.01 -12.51 35.79
N PHE A 131 4.69 -11.46 35.31
CA PHE A 131 4.32 -10.06 35.53
C PHE A 131 2.83 -9.80 35.28
N PHE A 132 2.34 -10.22 34.12
CA PHE A 132 0.95 -9.99 33.70
C PHE A 132 -0.07 -10.78 34.52
N VAL A 133 0.34 -11.85 35.22
CA VAL A 133 -0.54 -12.55 36.17
C VAL A 133 -0.78 -11.71 37.40
N HIS A 134 0.28 -11.07 37.93
CA HIS A 134 0.15 -10.16 39.07
C HIS A 134 -0.66 -8.92 38.70
N VAL A 135 -0.44 -8.35 37.50
CA VAL A 135 -1.22 -7.21 37.00
C VAL A 135 -2.69 -7.58 36.77
N ALA A 136 -2.98 -8.73 36.17
CA ALA A 136 -4.36 -9.17 35.99
C ALA A 136 -5.04 -9.42 37.35
N GLN A 137 -4.33 -10.06 38.30
CA GLN A 137 -4.85 -10.28 39.65
C GLN A 137 -5.12 -8.96 40.39
N ALA A 138 -4.25 -7.96 40.22
CA ALA A 138 -4.44 -6.61 40.72
C ALA A 138 -5.71 -5.95 40.14
N ALA A 139 -5.90 -6.08 38.83
CA ALA A 139 -7.02 -5.51 38.11
C ALA A 139 -8.35 -6.24 38.37
N LYS A 140 -8.36 -7.44 38.95
CA LYS A 140 -9.60 -8.15 39.31
C LYS A 140 -10.50 -7.39 40.29
N HIS A 141 -9.94 -6.49 41.08
CA HIS A 141 -10.73 -5.63 41.97
C HIS A 141 -11.61 -4.64 41.21
N SER A 142 -11.17 -4.16 40.04
CA SER A 142 -11.93 -3.23 39.20
C SER A 142 -12.65 -3.92 38.04
N ASN A 143 -12.07 -4.99 37.49
CA ASN A 143 -12.64 -5.78 36.40
C ASN A 143 -12.48 -7.29 36.70
N PRO A 144 -13.55 -7.98 37.15
CA PRO A 144 -13.50 -9.40 37.52
C PRO A 144 -12.99 -10.32 36.41
N ASP A 145 -13.21 -9.93 35.15
CA ASP A 145 -12.83 -10.69 33.95
C ASP A 145 -11.38 -10.45 33.50
N SER A 146 -10.64 -9.61 34.24
CA SER A 146 -9.26 -9.29 33.92
C SER A 146 -8.39 -10.55 33.91
N ASN A 147 -7.82 -10.80 32.73
CA ASN A 147 -6.93 -11.91 32.45
C ASN A 147 -5.55 -11.38 32.00
N PRO A 148 -4.48 -12.18 32.10
CA PRO A 148 -3.13 -11.73 31.75
C PRO A 148 -2.99 -11.23 30.31
N LEU A 149 -3.78 -11.77 29.39
CA LEU A 149 -3.78 -11.37 27.98
C LEU A 149 -4.35 -9.98 27.78
N GLU A 150 -5.43 -9.64 28.49
CA GLU A 150 -6.04 -8.32 28.47
C GLU A 150 -5.12 -7.27 29.12
N ALA A 151 -4.57 -7.59 30.30
CA ALA A 151 -3.56 -6.74 30.94
C ALA A 151 -2.37 -6.45 30.02
N CYS A 152 -1.86 -7.47 29.30
CA CYS A 152 -0.79 -7.27 28.33
C CYS A 152 -1.21 -6.35 27.17
N LYS A 153 -2.44 -6.51 26.65
CA LYS A 153 -2.96 -5.63 25.58
C LYS A 153 -3.08 -4.18 26.03
N ASP A 154 -3.52 -3.94 27.26
CA ASP A 154 -3.69 -2.58 27.79
C ASP A 154 -2.35 -1.84 27.90
N TYR A 155 -1.28 -2.54 28.33
CA TYR A 155 0.07 -1.97 28.35
C TYR A 155 0.60 -1.68 26.95
N ILE A 156 0.44 -2.61 26.00
CA ILE A 156 0.83 -2.39 24.60
C ILE A 156 0.05 -1.20 24.01
N TRP A 157 -1.25 -1.14 24.25
CA TRP A 157 -2.12 -0.07 23.79
C TRP A 157 -1.67 1.29 24.35
N MET A 158 -1.39 1.37 25.65
CA MET A 158 -0.86 2.58 26.30
C MET A 158 0.45 3.05 25.66
N VAL A 159 1.38 2.12 25.38
CA VAL A 159 2.66 2.44 24.72
C VAL A 159 2.42 2.99 23.32
N ILE A 160 1.61 2.31 22.50
CA ILE A 160 1.33 2.72 21.12
C ILE A 160 0.64 4.08 21.10
N GLN A 161 -0.45 4.24 21.85
CA GLN A 161 -1.23 5.49 21.87
C GLN A 161 -0.38 6.67 22.30
N GLY A 162 0.49 6.49 23.31
CA GLY A 162 1.35 7.59 23.73
C GLY A 162 2.42 7.98 22.70
N HIS A 163 2.97 7.04 21.94
CA HIS A 163 3.88 7.38 20.83
C HIS A 163 3.15 8.13 19.73
N VAL A 164 1.93 7.71 19.39
CA VAL A 164 1.09 8.41 18.40
C VAL A 164 0.80 9.84 18.87
N MET A 165 0.38 10.02 20.13
CA MET A 165 0.11 11.35 20.70
C MET A 165 1.34 12.24 20.73
N ALA A 166 2.49 11.70 21.12
CA ALA A 166 3.74 12.44 21.09
C ALA A 166 4.14 12.86 19.68
N GLY A 167 3.93 12.00 18.67
CA GLY A 167 4.16 12.33 17.27
C GLY A 167 3.33 13.53 16.82
N PHE A 168 2.05 13.58 17.18
CA PHE A 168 1.22 14.74 16.86
C PHE A 168 1.63 16.02 17.61
N LEU A 169 2.03 15.93 18.88
CA LEU A 169 2.58 17.08 19.61
C LEU A 169 3.89 17.60 19.01
N LEU A 170 4.72 16.71 18.46
CA LEU A 170 5.91 17.13 17.71
C LEU A 170 5.53 17.86 16.42
N VAL A 171 4.50 17.38 15.71
CA VAL A 171 3.98 18.09 14.52
C VAL A 171 3.49 19.49 14.89
N THR A 172 2.74 19.65 15.99
CA THR A 172 2.29 21.00 16.44
C THR A 172 3.46 21.88 16.90
N ALA A 173 4.53 21.29 17.44
CA ALA A 173 5.75 22.03 17.78
C ALA A 173 6.56 22.46 16.54
N THR A 174 6.54 21.69 15.45
CA THR A 174 7.38 21.98 14.28
C THR A 174 7.01 23.27 13.54
N GLU A 175 5.72 23.60 13.45
CA GLU A 175 5.23 24.73 12.66
C GLU A 175 5.72 26.08 13.21
N PRO A 176 5.57 26.39 14.52
CA PRO A 176 6.06 27.65 15.08
C PRO A 176 7.59 27.74 15.06
N LEU A 177 8.28 26.61 15.30
CA LEU A 177 9.75 26.54 15.27
C LEU A 177 10.28 26.84 13.86
N CYS A 178 9.67 26.25 12.84
CA CYS A 178 10.04 26.52 11.45
C CYS A 178 9.69 27.94 11.01
N SER A 179 8.51 28.45 11.38
CA SER A 179 8.07 29.80 11.02
C SER A 179 8.95 30.89 11.65
N GLU A 180 9.23 30.80 12.96
CA GLU A 180 10.12 31.75 13.65
C GLU A 180 11.55 31.67 13.10
N TYR A 181 12.02 30.47 12.76
CA TYR A 181 13.32 30.28 12.12
C TYR A 181 13.38 30.96 10.74
N LEU A 182 12.43 30.70 9.85
CA LEU A 182 12.39 31.32 8.52
C LEU A 182 12.28 32.84 8.61
N TYR A 183 11.55 33.35 9.61
CA TYR A 183 11.46 34.77 9.88
C TYR A 183 12.81 35.37 10.30
N ARG A 184 13.49 34.76 11.27
CA ARG A 184 14.83 35.19 11.72
C ARG A 184 15.87 35.09 10.61
N LEU A 185 15.83 34.02 9.82
CA LEU A 185 16.72 33.82 8.68
C LEU A 185 16.51 34.91 7.61
N ARG A 186 15.25 35.20 7.23
CA ARG A 186 14.95 36.29 6.29
C ARG A 186 15.40 37.65 6.84
N ARG A 187 15.19 37.91 8.13
CA ARG A 187 15.64 39.16 8.76
C ARG A 187 17.17 39.29 8.79
N ALA A 188 17.87 38.21 9.09
CA ALA A 188 19.33 38.16 9.05
C ALA A 188 19.88 38.37 7.64
N LEU A 189 19.24 37.80 6.61
CA LEU A 189 19.61 38.01 5.21
C LEU A 189 19.35 39.45 4.72
N LEU A 190 18.34 40.14 5.27
CA LEU A 190 18.02 41.52 4.90
C LEU A 190 18.94 42.55 5.57
N PHE A 191 19.37 42.31 6.80
CA PHE A 191 20.31 43.19 7.53
C PHE A 191 21.77 42.84 7.17
N CYS A 192 22.16 43.14 5.94
CA CYS A 192 23.47 42.76 5.40
C CYS A 192 24.64 43.68 5.82
N SER A 193 24.47 44.61 6.77
CA SER A 193 25.55 45.53 7.17
C SER A 193 25.94 45.35 8.64
N PHE A 194 27.18 44.92 8.86
CA PHE A 194 28.02 45.16 10.05
C PHE A 194 28.01 44.22 11.27
N SER A 195 27.10 43.25 11.45
CA SER A 195 27.18 42.29 12.58
C SER A 195 27.12 40.82 12.15
N ARG A 196 27.95 40.42 11.17
CA ARG A 196 27.89 39.09 10.55
C ARG A 196 28.55 37.94 11.34
N VAL A 197 29.46 38.22 12.28
CA VAL A 197 30.32 37.16 12.84
C VAL A 197 29.86 36.68 14.23
N ALA A 198 29.43 37.58 15.12
CA ALA A 198 29.07 37.20 16.49
C ALA A 198 27.67 36.55 16.60
N MET A 199 26.63 37.11 15.96
CA MET A 199 25.29 36.51 16.01
C MET A 199 25.14 35.26 15.13
N GLY A 200 26.01 35.10 14.12
CA GLY A 200 25.99 33.93 13.24
C GLY A 200 26.34 32.65 13.98
N ALA A 201 27.39 32.68 14.81
CA ALA A 201 27.89 31.52 15.54
C ALA A 201 26.87 30.95 16.54
N ASP A 202 26.25 31.81 17.36
CA ASP A 202 25.28 31.38 18.37
C ASP A 202 23.99 30.82 17.76
N ILE A 203 23.53 31.42 16.67
CA ILE A 203 22.33 30.93 15.96
C ILE A 203 22.63 29.60 15.26
N THR A 204 23.83 29.43 14.68
CA THR A 204 24.22 28.14 14.07
C THR A 204 24.44 27.04 15.10
N ALA A 205 24.96 27.36 16.29
CA ALA A 205 25.15 26.39 17.36
C ALA A 205 23.81 25.90 17.93
N LEU A 206 22.87 26.82 18.20
CA LEU A 206 21.50 26.48 18.60
C LEU A 206 20.78 25.70 17.49
N TRP A 207 21.03 26.00 16.22
CA TRP A 207 20.51 25.24 15.09
C TRP A 207 21.10 23.83 15.02
N TRP A 208 22.40 23.65 15.24
CA TRP A 208 23.02 22.33 15.21
C TRP A 208 22.51 21.47 16.36
N ILE A 209 22.36 22.04 17.56
CA ILE A 209 21.77 21.37 18.71
C ILE A 209 20.30 21.00 18.40
N PHE A 210 19.51 21.93 17.86
CA PHE A 210 18.12 21.66 17.52
C PHE A 210 17.97 20.65 16.38
N ASP A 211 18.75 20.73 15.30
CA ASP A 211 18.70 19.80 14.17
C ASP A 211 19.18 18.41 14.59
N VAL A 212 20.21 18.30 15.45
CA VAL A 212 20.65 17.02 16.02
C VAL A 212 19.60 16.44 16.95
N LEU A 213 18.98 17.25 17.83
CA LEU A 213 17.91 16.78 18.70
C LEU A 213 16.64 16.42 17.92
N PHE A 214 16.28 17.21 16.92
CA PHE A 214 15.09 17.02 16.11
C PHE A 214 15.26 15.84 15.15
N ARG A 215 16.37 15.74 14.40
CA ARG A 215 16.68 14.57 13.58
C ARG A 215 16.96 13.36 14.44
N GLY A 216 17.55 13.51 15.61
CA GLY A 216 17.71 12.43 16.58
C GLY A 216 16.37 11.89 17.02
N LEU A 217 15.45 12.75 17.46
CA LEU A 217 14.10 12.39 17.89
C LEU A 217 13.24 11.87 16.73
N TRP A 218 13.38 12.44 15.53
CA TRP A 218 12.64 12.05 14.33
C TRP A 218 13.17 10.74 13.73
N ALA A 219 14.48 10.58 13.62
CA ALA A 219 15.10 9.32 13.21
C ALA A 219 14.79 8.23 14.23
N TYR A 220 14.87 8.52 15.53
CA TYR A 220 14.52 7.60 16.60
C TYR A 220 13.05 7.18 16.53
N THR A 221 12.12 8.14 16.41
CA THR A 221 10.70 7.83 16.25
C THR A 221 10.45 7.05 14.97
N LEU A 222 11.11 7.35 13.85
CA LEU A 222 10.97 6.61 12.59
C LEU A 222 11.64 5.23 12.59
N THR A 223 12.76 5.03 13.30
CA THR A 223 13.42 3.72 13.41
C THR A 223 12.63 2.82 14.35
N ASP A 224 12.10 3.35 15.45
CA ASP A 224 11.22 2.60 16.35
C ASP A 224 9.84 2.37 15.71
N PHE A 225 9.22 3.37 15.07
CA PHE A 225 8.00 3.15 14.28
C PHE A 225 8.25 2.18 13.14
N GLY A 226 9.33 2.32 12.39
CA GLY A 226 9.66 1.44 11.26
C GLY A 226 9.94 0.01 11.71
N GLY A 227 10.53 -0.18 12.89
CA GLY A 227 10.75 -1.49 13.50
C GLY A 227 9.48 -2.13 14.08
N ILE A 228 8.61 -1.32 14.70
CA ILE A 228 7.33 -1.76 15.31
C ILE A 228 6.24 -1.98 14.24
N PHE A 229 6.22 -1.17 13.18
CA PHE A 229 5.25 -1.21 12.08
C PHE A 229 5.80 -1.84 10.79
N SER A 230 7.00 -2.43 10.81
CA SER A 230 7.47 -3.23 9.69
C SER A 230 6.41 -4.30 9.38
N PRO A 231 5.92 -4.39 8.12
CA PRO A 231 4.83 -5.30 7.76
C PRO A 231 5.17 -6.78 8.00
N THR A 232 6.43 -7.11 8.27
CA THR A 232 6.87 -8.47 8.66
C THR A 232 6.66 -8.79 10.14
N ARG A 233 6.35 -7.82 11.02
CA ARG A 233 6.22 -8.00 12.48
C ARG A 233 4.87 -7.60 13.09
N LEU A 234 3.98 -6.97 12.32
CA LEU A 234 2.63 -6.66 12.79
C LEU A 234 1.78 -7.94 12.89
N PRO A 235 1.14 -8.24 14.04
CA PRO A 235 0.22 -9.36 14.18
C PRO A 235 -0.95 -9.23 13.19
N SER A 236 -1.30 -10.33 12.50
CA SER A 236 -2.35 -10.37 11.47
C SER A 236 -3.70 -9.78 11.91
N ILE A 237 -3.98 -9.78 13.21
CA ILE A 237 -5.23 -9.29 13.83
C ILE A 237 -5.41 -7.78 13.63
N TYR A 238 -4.33 -6.99 13.56
CA TYR A 238 -4.42 -5.55 13.28
C TYR A 238 -4.48 -5.26 11.79
N LEU A 239 -3.83 -6.08 10.95
CA LEU A 239 -4.05 -6.04 9.51
C LEU A 239 -5.48 -6.42 9.15
N ASP A 240 -6.16 -7.28 9.92
CA ASP A 240 -7.59 -7.57 9.72
C ASP A 240 -8.46 -6.34 10.04
N HIS A 241 -8.22 -5.60 11.12
CA HIS A 241 -9.00 -4.38 11.41
C HIS A 241 -8.68 -3.20 10.49
N ILE A 242 -7.41 -3.01 10.11
CA ILE A 242 -6.99 -1.98 9.14
C ILE A 242 -7.44 -2.38 7.72
N SER A 243 -7.44 -3.67 7.38
CA SER A 243 -7.98 -4.16 6.10
C SER A 243 -9.49 -4.09 6.05
N ILE A 244 -10.22 -4.26 7.16
CA ILE A 244 -11.67 -3.96 7.20
C ILE A 244 -11.92 -2.48 6.92
N PHE A 245 -11.05 -1.57 7.39
CA PHE A 245 -11.16 -0.14 7.09
C PHE A 245 -10.71 0.21 5.65
N SER A 246 -9.68 -0.46 5.12
CA SER A 246 -9.18 -0.26 3.74
C SER A 246 -10.07 -0.94 2.68
N GLN A 247 -10.71 -2.05 3.01
CA GLN A 247 -11.68 -2.77 2.17
C GLN A 247 -13.06 -2.14 2.18
N ARG A 248 -13.43 -1.36 3.21
CA ARG A 248 -14.72 -0.63 3.23
C ARG A 248 -14.72 0.69 2.45
N ARG A 249 -13.56 1.24 2.05
CA ARG A 249 -13.48 2.44 1.17
C ARG A 249 -12.37 2.37 0.09
N PRO A 250 -12.35 1.32 -0.76
CA PRO A 250 -11.33 1.17 -1.80
C PRO A 250 -11.40 2.27 -2.87
N SER A 251 -12.54 2.94 -3.05
CA SER A 251 -12.68 4.03 -4.04
C SER A 251 -11.82 5.25 -3.70
N LEU A 252 -11.71 5.60 -2.41
CA LEU A 252 -11.02 6.80 -1.96
C LEU A 252 -9.49 6.60 -1.98
N TRP A 253 -9.02 5.42 -1.57
CA TRP A 253 -7.60 5.05 -1.64
C TRP A 253 -7.12 4.84 -3.08
N ARG A 254 -7.93 4.20 -3.95
CA ARG A 254 -7.64 4.11 -5.39
C ARG A 254 -7.64 5.49 -6.07
N SER A 255 -8.54 6.39 -5.68
CA SER A 255 -8.59 7.77 -6.20
C SER A 255 -7.32 8.56 -5.83
N LEU A 256 -6.88 8.47 -4.57
CA LEU A 256 -5.64 9.11 -4.11
C LEU A 256 -4.41 8.55 -4.82
N ASN A 257 -4.28 7.23 -4.94
CA ASN A 257 -3.16 6.60 -5.65
C ASN A 257 -3.16 6.87 -7.15
N ARG A 258 -4.33 6.94 -7.79
CA ARG A 258 -4.45 7.31 -9.20
C ARG A 258 -3.97 8.75 -9.40
N LYS A 259 -4.33 9.68 -8.50
CA LYS A 259 -3.86 11.08 -8.55
C LYS A 259 -2.35 11.21 -8.33
N THR A 260 -1.75 10.45 -7.41
CA THR A 260 -0.29 10.46 -7.20
C THR A 260 0.47 9.80 -8.36
N ALA A 261 -0.04 8.71 -8.94
CA ALA A 261 0.55 8.06 -10.11
C ALA A 261 0.49 8.98 -11.34
N GLU A 262 -0.67 9.59 -11.62
CA GLU A 262 -0.83 10.57 -12.70
C GLU A 262 0.07 11.80 -12.50
N SER A 263 0.25 12.27 -11.26
CA SER A 263 1.15 13.40 -10.96
C SER A 263 2.61 13.05 -11.23
N LYS A 264 3.05 11.84 -10.83
CA LYS A 264 4.41 11.34 -11.11
C LYS A 264 4.64 11.15 -12.61
N GLU A 265 3.68 10.58 -13.34
CA GLU A 265 3.77 10.40 -14.78
C GLU A 265 3.82 11.75 -15.51
N LYS A 266 2.99 12.73 -15.12
CA LYS A 266 3.04 14.10 -15.64
C LYS A 266 4.38 14.78 -15.34
N LEU A 267 4.98 14.54 -14.17
CA LEU A 267 6.30 15.07 -13.83
C LEU A 267 7.40 14.45 -14.71
N LEU A 268 7.34 13.13 -14.92
CA LEU A 268 8.30 12.39 -15.75
C LEU A 268 8.17 12.78 -17.23
N GLN A 269 6.95 12.94 -17.74
CA GLN A 269 6.69 13.50 -19.07
C GLN A 269 7.20 14.94 -19.19
N ARG A 270 7.03 15.79 -18.17
CA ARG A 270 7.59 17.15 -18.16
C ARG A 270 9.12 17.15 -18.17
N GLN A 271 9.77 16.24 -17.44
CA GLN A 271 11.22 16.11 -17.44
C GLN A 271 11.76 15.59 -18.77
N LEU A 272 11.10 14.61 -19.39
CA LEU A 272 11.43 14.14 -20.73
C LEU A 272 11.24 15.27 -21.76
N LYS A 273 10.11 15.98 -21.73
CA LYS A 273 9.85 17.13 -22.60
C LYS A 273 10.89 18.27 -22.45
N ARG A 274 11.44 18.46 -21.24
CA ARG A 274 12.53 19.44 -21.01
C ARG A 274 13.88 18.95 -21.53
N ARG A 275 14.20 17.65 -21.42
CA ARG A 275 15.42 17.08 -21.99
C ARG A 275 15.39 17.01 -23.53
N PHE A 276 14.20 16.89 -24.10
CA PHE A 276 13.97 16.84 -25.55
C PHE A 276 13.41 18.15 -26.12
N GLN A 277 13.65 19.29 -25.48
CA GLN A 277 13.39 20.56 -26.17
C GLN A 277 14.29 20.61 -27.40
N PRO A 278 13.72 20.78 -28.61
CA PRO A 278 14.50 20.94 -29.80
C PRO A 278 15.35 22.19 -29.62
N THR A 279 16.67 22.01 -29.49
CA THR A 279 17.60 23.10 -29.71
C THR A 279 17.33 23.62 -31.13
N ALA A 280 17.25 24.94 -31.27
CA ALA A 280 16.85 25.64 -32.49
C ALA A 280 17.88 25.53 -33.64
N ILE A 281 18.42 24.34 -33.88
CA ILE A 281 19.39 23.98 -34.92
C ILE A 281 18.71 23.05 -35.96
N GLU A 282 17.39 23.15 -36.13
CA GLU A 282 16.62 22.26 -37.03
C GLU A 282 15.74 23.07 -37.99
N ASN A 283 16.26 24.21 -38.49
CA ASN A 283 15.62 25.02 -39.53
C ASN A 283 16.37 24.99 -40.88
N THR A 284 17.31 24.06 -41.10
CA THR A 284 18.10 24.00 -42.34
C THR A 284 18.13 22.64 -43.03
N MET A 285 17.21 21.73 -42.71
CA MET A 285 16.92 20.59 -43.57
C MET A 285 15.45 20.58 -43.94
N THR A 286 15.13 21.21 -45.07
CA THR A 286 13.94 20.90 -45.86
C THR A 286 14.10 19.49 -46.42
N GLU A 287 13.95 18.47 -45.56
CA GLU A 287 13.83 17.11 -46.04
C GLU A 287 12.61 17.04 -46.94
N THR A 288 12.90 16.83 -48.23
CA THR A 288 11.86 16.56 -49.21
C THR A 288 11.08 15.32 -48.75
N LYS A 289 9.76 15.29 -48.99
CA LYS A 289 8.92 14.11 -48.65
C LYS A 289 9.57 12.80 -49.14
N LEU A 290 10.27 12.85 -50.27
CA LEU A 290 11.04 11.75 -50.85
C LEU A 290 12.16 11.23 -49.93
N GLY A 291 12.90 12.12 -49.26
CA GLY A 291 13.95 11.74 -48.30
C GLY A 291 13.39 10.94 -47.12
N ILE A 292 12.22 11.31 -46.61
CA ILE A 292 11.55 10.58 -45.52
C ILE A 292 11.14 9.17 -45.98
N TYR A 293 10.58 9.04 -47.19
CA TYR A 293 10.20 7.73 -47.75
C TYR A 293 11.41 6.84 -48.02
N LEU A 294 12.48 7.40 -48.60
CA LEU A 294 13.72 6.65 -48.85
C LEU A 294 14.37 6.18 -47.55
N SER A 295 14.45 7.04 -46.54
CA SER A 295 14.96 6.66 -45.22
C SER A 295 14.12 5.56 -44.57
N TYR A 296 12.80 5.61 -44.74
CA TYR A 296 11.90 4.57 -44.24
C TYR A 296 12.08 3.23 -44.95
N ASP A 297 12.17 3.20 -46.28
CA ASP A 297 12.36 1.96 -47.05
C ASP A 297 13.72 1.32 -46.76
N ILE A 298 14.77 2.13 -46.65
CA ILE A 298 16.10 1.67 -46.24
C ILE A 298 16.03 1.06 -44.83
N LEU A 299 15.34 1.72 -43.89
CA LEU A 299 15.12 1.17 -42.55
C LEU A 299 14.34 -0.14 -42.61
N VAL A 300 13.28 -0.28 -43.40
CA VAL A 300 12.55 -1.55 -43.53
C VAL A 300 13.46 -2.68 -44.05
N GLN A 301 14.40 -2.39 -44.96
CA GLN A 301 15.35 -3.40 -45.45
C GLN A 301 16.41 -3.77 -44.40
N VAL A 302 16.97 -2.78 -43.70
CA VAL A 302 17.97 -3.01 -42.64
C VAL A 302 17.34 -3.77 -41.47
N THR A 303 16.14 -3.39 -41.08
CA THR A 303 15.42 -3.95 -39.93
C THR A 303 15.02 -5.42 -40.09
N ARG A 304 14.99 -5.94 -41.32
CA ARG A 304 14.80 -7.39 -41.57
C ARG A 304 15.90 -8.26 -40.96
N ASN A 305 17.09 -7.70 -40.82
CA ASN A 305 18.27 -8.39 -40.28
C ASN A 305 18.61 -7.93 -38.85
N LEU A 306 17.75 -7.13 -38.22
CA LEU A 306 17.94 -6.63 -36.87
C LEU A 306 16.89 -7.19 -35.91
N ASP A 307 17.29 -7.34 -34.66
CA ASP A 307 16.33 -7.56 -33.59
C ASP A 307 15.56 -6.28 -33.29
N TYR A 308 14.31 -6.41 -32.81
CA TYR A 308 13.52 -5.24 -32.42
C TYR A 308 14.22 -4.40 -31.34
N CYS A 309 14.98 -5.04 -30.45
CA CYS A 309 15.81 -4.34 -29.47
C CYS A 309 16.87 -3.46 -30.15
N ASP A 310 17.47 -3.91 -31.24
CA ASP A 310 18.48 -3.14 -31.97
C ASP A 310 17.85 -1.95 -32.68
N ILE A 311 16.63 -2.06 -33.19
CA ILE A 311 15.88 -0.92 -33.72
C ILE A 311 15.64 0.13 -32.64
N VAL A 312 15.21 -0.31 -31.46
CA VAL A 312 14.99 0.60 -30.32
C VAL A 312 16.31 1.26 -29.94
N ASN A 313 17.42 0.51 -29.85
CA ASN A 313 18.73 1.08 -29.55
C ASN A 313 19.20 2.06 -30.64
N LEU A 314 19.00 1.73 -31.91
CA LEU A 314 19.30 2.59 -33.07
C LEU A 314 18.47 3.88 -33.04
N SER A 315 17.22 3.80 -32.60
CA SER A 315 16.39 4.99 -32.41
C SER A 315 16.90 5.89 -31.27
N LEU A 316 17.61 5.34 -30.28
CA LEU A 316 18.15 6.11 -29.16
C LEU A 316 19.47 6.81 -29.51
N THR A 317 20.20 6.33 -30.53
CA THR A 317 21.48 6.94 -30.95
C THR A 317 21.28 8.15 -31.86
N SER A 318 20.14 8.28 -32.54
CA SER A 318 19.85 9.41 -33.43
C SER A 318 18.41 9.89 -33.30
N LYS A 319 18.24 11.18 -32.97
CA LYS A 319 16.92 11.85 -32.91
C LYS A 319 16.19 11.77 -34.26
N HIS A 320 16.92 11.87 -35.36
CA HIS A 320 16.37 11.77 -36.70
C HIS A 320 15.79 10.37 -36.98
N LEU A 321 16.55 9.31 -36.65
CA LEU A 321 16.06 7.93 -36.75
C LEU A 321 14.88 7.68 -35.82
N TRP A 322 14.90 8.25 -34.61
CA TRP A 322 13.76 8.17 -33.71
C TRP A 322 12.49 8.76 -34.33
N HIS A 323 12.59 9.92 -34.99
CA HIS A 323 11.45 10.54 -35.66
C HIS A 323 10.94 9.74 -36.86
N ILE A 324 11.83 9.07 -37.61
CA ILE A 324 11.42 8.19 -38.72
C ILE A 324 10.76 6.90 -38.21
N ILE A 325 11.33 6.29 -37.16
CA ILE A 325 10.86 5.02 -36.60
C ILE A 325 9.56 5.22 -35.82
N PHE A 326 9.49 6.28 -35.01
CA PHE A 326 8.37 6.59 -34.11
C PHE A 326 7.71 7.92 -34.50
N LEU A 327 7.36 8.06 -35.78
CA LEU A 327 6.59 9.18 -36.34
C LEU A 327 5.43 9.56 -35.41
N ASN A 328 5.61 10.64 -34.65
CA ASN A 328 4.69 11.17 -33.65
C ASN A 328 4.46 10.23 -32.44
N GLU A 329 4.72 10.72 -31.22
CA GLU A 329 4.58 9.97 -29.96
C GLU A 329 3.20 9.30 -29.77
N ARG A 330 2.16 9.85 -30.40
CA ARG A 330 0.79 9.35 -30.32
C ARG A 330 0.60 7.96 -30.92
N ASN A 331 1.46 7.55 -31.86
CA ASN A 331 1.33 6.29 -32.59
C ASN A 331 2.35 5.22 -32.18
N PHE A 332 3.07 5.43 -31.07
CA PHE A 332 4.14 4.54 -30.62
C PHE A 332 3.73 3.05 -30.61
N ARG A 333 2.50 2.73 -30.17
CA ARG A 333 2.01 1.34 -30.12
C ARG A 333 1.78 0.72 -31.50
N GLN A 334 1.27 1.48 -32.46
CA GLN A 334 1.04 0.98 -33.82
C GLN A 334 2.37 0.82 -34.58
N LEU A 335 3.27 1.79 -34.43
CA LEU A 335 4.58 1.77 -35.08
C LEU A 335 5.51 0.71 -34.49
N SER A 336 5.48 0.49 -33.17
CA SER A 336 6.21 -0.65 -32.56
C SER A 336 5.72 -2.00 -33.10
N LEU A 337 4.42 -2.20 -33.25
CA LEU A 337 3.87 -3.42 -33.89
C LEU A 337 4.27 -3.54 -35.36
N HIS A 338 4.35 -2.41 -36.08
CA HIS A 338 4.81 -2.36 -37.45
C HIS A 338 6.26 -2.84 -37.56
N TRP A 339 7.19 -2.25 -36.81
CA TRP A 339 8.60 -2.65 -36.85
C TRP A 339 8.82 -4.09 -36.35
N GLN A 340 8.06 -4.55 -35.35
CA GLN A 340 8.05 -5.95 -34.92
C GLN A 340 7.67 -6.94 -36.03
N ARG A 341 6.87 -6.51 -37.02
CA ARG A 341 6.51 -7.34 -38.17
C ARG A 341 7.70 -7.57 -39.10
N TYR A 342 8.58 -6.58 -39.24
CA TYR A 342 9.73 -6.65 -40.16
C TYR A 342 11.00 -7.19 -39.51
N THR A 343 11.15 -7.03 -38.19
CA THR A 343 12.24 -7.66 -37.45
C THR A 343 12.03 -9.15 -37.34
N CYS A 344 13.12 -9.91 -37.24
CA CYS A 344 13.11 -11.25 -36.66
C CYS A 344 12.46 -12.33 -37.55
N ASN A 345 13.02 -13.54 -37.64
CA ASN A 345 12.48 -14.62 -38.48
C ASN A 345 11.06 -15.03 -38.00
N ALA A 346 10.06 -14.95 -38.88
CA ALA A 346 8.65 -15.17 -38.53
C ALA A 346 8.31 -16.49 -37.79
N PRO A 347 8.90 -17.65 -38.12
CA PRO A 347 8.52 -18.93 -37.50
C PRO A 347 9.07 -19.11 -36.08
N THR A 348 10.10 -18.36 -35.67
CA THR A 348 10.71 -18.50 -34.33
C THR A 348 10.23 -17.42 -33.34
N ARG A 349 9.23 -16.62 -33.73
CA ARG A 349 8.73 -15.51 -32.91
C ARG A 349 7.95 -16.03 -31.69
N THR A 350 8.49 -15.80 -30.51
CA THR A 350 7.80 -15.94 -29.22
C THR A 350 7.51 -14.55 -28.64
N ARG A 351 6.58 -14.41 -27.68
CA ARG A 351 6.34 -13.13 -27.00
C ARG A 351 6.94 -13.16 -25.60
N CYS A 352 7.64 -12.10 -25.21
CA CYS A 352 8.14 -11.95 -23.86
C CYS A 352 6.97 -12.02 -22.85
N PRO A 353 7.06 -12.85 -21.80
CA PRO A 353 5.96 -13.03 -20.86
C PRO A 353 5.62 -11.75 -20.07
N HIS A 354 6.60 -10.87 -19.86
CA HIS A 354 6.42 -9.68 -19.04
C HIS A 354 5.93 -8.45 -19.82
N CYS A 355 6.38 -8.26 -21.07
CA CYS A 355 6.08 -7.05 -21.85
C CYS A 355 5.41 -7.32 -23.21
N ALA A 356 5.18 -8.58 -23.58
CA ALA A 356 4.60 -9.00 -24.85
C ALA A 356 5.37 -8.58 -26.13
N ILE A 357 6.57 -8.02 -26.00
CA ILE A 357 7.48 -7.76 -27.13
C ILE A 357 7.85 -9.10 -27.77
N THR A 358 7.79 -9.18 -29.10
CA THR A 358 8.20 -10.36 -29.86
C THR A 358 9.71 -10.57 -29.79
N MET A 359 10.14 -11.80 -29.57
CA MET A 359 11.52 -12.27 -29.48
C MET A 359 11.70 -13.42 -30.47
N CYS A 360 12.82 -13.51 -31.17
CA CYS A 360 13.19 -14.72 -31.90
C CYS A 360 13.84 -15.74 -30.98
N ALA A 361 13.97 -16.97 -31.48
CA ALA A 361 14.82 -17.99 -30.84
C ALA A 361 16.29 -17.52 -30.73
N ASP A 362 16.77 -16.74 -31.70
CA ASP A 362 18.15 -16.26 -31.77
C ASP A 362 18.40 -14.96 -30.98
N CYS A 363 17.35 -14.21 -30.63
CA CYS A 363 17.49 -13.13 -29.67
C CYS A 363 18.00 -13.74 -28.35
N GLU A 364 18.94 -13.11 -27.64
CA GLU A 364 19.42 -13.61 -26.33
C GLU A 364 18.26 -13.77 -25.33
N VAL A 365 17.63 -14.94 -25.36
CA VAL A 365 16.58 -15.34 -24.46
C VAL A 365 17.29 -15.95 -23.26
N ARG A 366 17.40 -15.19 -22.18
CA ARG A 366 17.98 -15.69 -20.94
C ARG A 366 16.92 -16.32 -20.07
N GLU A 367 17.25 -17.49 -19.55
CA GLU A 367 16.48 -18.15 -18.52
C GLU A 367 16.40 -17.24 -17.30
N THR A 368 15.23 -16.68 -17.05
CA THR A 368 14.98 -16.06 -15.76
C THR A 368 14.57 -17.14 -14.79
N ARG A 369 15.22 -17.18 -13.62
CA ARG A 369 14.81 -18.01 -12.49
C ARG A 369 13.46 -17.58 -11.87
N TYR A 370 12.69 -16.79 -12.60
CA TYR A 370 11.49 -16.10 -12.15
C TYR A 370 10.28 -16.50 -13.00
N TYR A 371 9.10 -16.31 -12.39
CA TYR A 371 7.81 -16.89 -12.78
C TYR A 371 7.47 -16.78 -14.28
N SER A 372 7.17 -17.91 -14.94
CA SER A 372 6.69 -17.90 -16.33
C SER A 372 5.16 -17.87 -16.46
N MET A 373 4.70 -17.35 -17.61
CA MET A 373 3.30 -17.39 -18.04
C MET A 373 2.79 -18.80 -18.39
N ILE A 374 3.66 -19.80 -18.56
CA ILE A 374 3.25 -21.16 -18.98
C ILE A 374 2.30 -21.79 -17.94
N MET A 375 2.28 -21.29 -16.70
CA MET A 375 1.29 -21.67 -15.69
C MET A 375 -0.16 -21.41 -16.14
N VAL A 376 -0.45 -20.34 -16.90
CA VAL A 376 -1.86 -19.99 -17.20
C VAL A 376 -2.56 -21.09 -18.00
N ASP A 377 -1.83 -21.78 -18.88
CA ASP A 377 -2.36 -22.86 -19.70
C ASP A 377 -2.51 -24.18 -18.92
N ASP A 378 -1.61 -24.49 -17.98
CA ASP A 378 -1.73 -25.68 -17.12
C ASP A 378 -2.92 -25.59 -16.15
N HIS A 379 -3.35 -24.38 -15.82
CA HIS A 379 -4.53 -24.16 -14.99
C HIS A 379 -5.86 -24.20 -15.76
N THR A 380 -5.86 -24.46 -17.06
CA THR A 380 -7.10 -24.75 -17.83
C THR A 380 -7.82 -26.01 -17.33
N LEU A 381 -7.08 -26.90 -16.66
CA LEU A 381 -7.59 -28.10 -16.01
C LEU A 381 -8.20 -27.82 -14.63
N CYS A 382 -8.01 -26.63 -14.06
CA CYS A 382 -8.68 -26.25 -12.83
C CYS A 382 -10.09 -25.78 -13.14
N LYS A 383 -11.09 -26.47 -12.59
CA LYS A 383 -12.50 -26.18 -12.80
C LYS A 383 -13.14 -25.70 -11.51
N LEU A 384 -14.13 -24.82 -11.64
CA LEU A 384 -14.88 -24.26 -10.52
C LEU A 384 -15.92 -25.27 -10.00
N TYR A 385 -16.03 -25.40 -8.68
CA TYR A 385 -17.04 -26.24 -8.00
C TYR A 385 -17.79 -25.42 -6.95
N CYS A 386 -19.08 -25.70 -6.79
CA CYS A 386 -19.87 -25.19 -5.67
C CYS A 386 -19.48 -25.90 -4.37
N VAL A 387 -19.87 -25.34 -3.23
CA VAL A 387 -19.58 -25.90 -1.88
C VAL A 387 -20.02 -27.36 -1.77
N SER A 388 -21.22 -27.70 -2.26
CA SER A 388 -21.76 -29.06 -2.18
C SER A 388 -20.94 -30.04 -3.00
N CYS A 389 -20.72 -29.77 -4.29
CA CYS A 389 -19.89 -30.64 -5.13
C CYS A 389 -18.44 -30.72 -4.65
N PHE A 390 -17.88 -29.62 -4.14
CA PHE A 390 -16.55 -29.62 -3.53
C PHE A 390 -16.51 -30.56 -2.33
N ASN A 391 -17.47 -30.48 -1.40
CA ASN A 391 -17.51 -31.36 -0.24
C ASN A 391 -17.71 -32.83 -0.63
N THR A 392 -18.53 -33.13 -1.65
CA THR A 392 -18.69 -34.49 -2.18
C THR A 392 -17.36 -35.03 -2.74
N GLN A 393 -16.64 -34.21 -3.50
CA GLN A 393 -15.38 -34.61 -4.11
C GLN A 393 -14.21 -34.64 -3.10
N ALA A 394 -14.24 -33.78 -2.09
CA ALA A 394 -13.23 -33.73 -1.04
C ALA A 394 -13.41 -34.87 -0.01
N ASN A 395 -14.65 -35.19 0.37
CA ASN A 395 -14.93 -36.25 1.35
C ASN A 395 -14.62 -37.66 0.81
N THR A 396 -14.76 -37.87 -0.50
CA THR A 396 -14.44 -39.17 -1.13
C THR A 396 -12.95 -39.48 -1.13
N THR A 397 -12.09 -38.49 -0.92
CA THR A 397 -10.64 -38.68 -0.91
C THR A 397 -10.02 -37.86 0.22
N TYR A 398 -9.72 -38.51 1.35
CA TYR A 398 -8.97 -37.93 2.48
C TYR A 398 -7.64 -37.23 2.06
N LYS A 399 -7.15 -37.52 0.84
CA LYS A 399 -5.98 -36.92 0.19
C LYS A 399 -6.23 -35.59 -0.57
N THR A 400 -7.47 -35.09 -0.66
CA THR A 400 -7.80 -33.86 -1.45
C THR A 400 -7.43 -32.55 -0.78
N ARG A 401 -7.20 -32.56 0.55
CA ARG A 401 -6.72 -31.38 1.28
C ARG A 401 -5.25 -31.05 1.02
N TYR A 402 -4.49 -31.96 0.41
CA TYR A 402 -3.12 -31.67 0.00
C TYR A 402 -3.13 -30.79 -1.25
N ARG A 403 -2.27 -29.75 -1.26
CA ARG A 403 -2.18 -28.78 -2.36
C ARG A 403 -1.97 -29.48 -3.70
N CYS A 404 -2.65 -28.99 -4.74
CA CYS A 404 -2.37 -29.34 -6.13
C CYS A 404 -0.87 -29.16 -6.42
N GLN A 405 -0.19 -30.23 -6.84
CA GLN A 405 1.25 -30.22 -7.20
C GLN A 405 1.47 -29.95 -8.69
N CYS A 406 0.41 -29.67 -9.47
CA CYS A 406 0.52 -29.38 -10.90
C CYS A 406 1.27 -28.07 -11.18
N THR A 407 1.60 -27.28 -10.16
CA THR A 407 2.43 -26.07 -10.29
C THR A 407 3.92 -26.46 -10.30
N LYS A 408 4.42 -27.06 -11.38
CA LYS A 408 5.88 -27.02 -11.62
C LYS A 408 6.23 -25.58 -11.99
N ARG A 409 7.16 -24.96 -11.26
CA ARG A 409 7.64 -23.59 -11.55
C ARG A 409 8.32 -23.59 -12.91
N PRO A 410 7.74 -23.04 -13.99
CA PRO A 410 8.43 -23.04 -15.26
C PRO A 410 9.38 -21.85 -15.26
N ILE A 411 10.61 -22.09 -15.70
CA ILE A 411 11.62 -21.06 -15.96
C ILE A 411 11.08 -20.22 -17.12
N ALA A 412 10.94 -18.90 -16.90
CA ALA A 412 10.48 -18.01 -17.95
C ALA A 412 11.67 -17.47 -18.72
N ASN A 413 11.55 -17.53 -20.02
CA ASN A 413 12.43 -16.85 -20.94
C ASN A 413 11.94 -15.40 -21.10
N CYS A 414 12.75 -14.41 -20.71
CA CYS A 414 12.37 -13.00 -20.81
C CYS A 414 13.28 -12.23 -21.77
N CYS A 415 12.80 -11.09 -22.30
CA CYS A 415 13.64 -10.22 -23.11
C CYS A 415 14.70 -9.50 -22.28
N LYS A 416 15.84 -9.18 -22.90
CA LYS A 416 16.97 -8.43 -22.28
C LYS A 416 16.56 -7.14 -21.59
N PHE A 417 15.58 -6.41 -22.14
CA PHE A 417 15.06 -5.20 -21.49
C PHE A 417 14.39 -5.49 -20.14
N CYS A 418 13.69 -6.61 -20.03
CA CYS A 418 13.07 -7.03 -18.78
C CYS A 418 14.12 -7.46 -17.77
N GLU A 419 15.16 -8.20 -18.18
CA GLU A 419 16.28 -8.59 -17.32
C GLU A 419 16.94 -7.40 -16.62
N ILE A 420 17.21 -6.31 -17.35
CA ILE A 420 17.86 -5.10 -16.82
C ILE A 420 17.08 -4.45 -15.67
N LEU A 421 15.75 -4.64 -15.60
CA LEU A 421 14.93 -4.05 -14.55
C LEU A 421 15.22 -4.64 -13.16
N GLY A 422 15.89 -5.80 -13.09
CA GLY A 422 16.15 -6.51 -11.85
C GLY A 422 14.94 -7.32 -11.35
N ALA A 423 15.22 -8.29 -10.48
CA ALA A 423 14.25 -9.30 -10.05
C ALA A 423 13.01 -8.70 -9.34
N GLU A 424 13.21 -7.67 -8.51
CA GLU A 424 12.13 -7.03 -7.75
C GLU A 424 11.12 -6.36 -8.68
N LYS A 425 11.58 -5.50 -9.60
CA LYS A 425 10.70 -4.80 -10.54
C LYS A 425 10.03 -5.74 -11.54
N LEU A 426 10.71 -6.83 -11.91
CA LEU A 426 10.11 -7.88 -12.73
C LEU A 426 8.98 -8.60 -12.01
N THR A 427 9.19 -8.92 -10.73
CA THR A 427 8.17 -9.51 -9.87
C THR A 427 6.98 -8.57 -9.73
N ASP A 428 7.20 -7.28 -9.54
CA ASP A 428 6.12 -6.29 -9.47
C ASP A 428 5.35 -6.12 -10.79
N ARG A 429 6.06 -6.13 -11.93
CA ARG A 429 5.41 -6.07 -13.24
C ARG A 429 4.61 -7.34 -13.51
N TRP A 430 5.14 -8.49 -13.10
CA TRP A 430 4.45 -9.77 -13.19
C TRP A 430 3.21 -9.79 -12.29
N ASN A 431 3.31 -9.40 -11.03
CA ASN A 431 2.17 -9.32 -10.10
C ASN A 431 1.05 -8.44 -10.66
N ARG A 432 1.39 -7.26 -11.20
CA ARG A 432 0.39 -6.36 -11.82
C ARG A 432 -0.29 -6.96 -13.05
N LYS A 433 0.50 -7.59 -13.93
CA LYS A 433 -0.06 -8.28 -15.09
C LYS A 433 -0.93 -9.46 -14.65
N HIS A 434 -0.46 -10.23 -13.68
CA HIS A 434 -1.18 -11.36 -13.10
C HIS A 434 -2.51 -10.93 -12.48
N GLU A 435 -2.53 -9.84 -11.70
CA GLU A 435 -3.76 -9.26 -11.15
C GLU A 435 -4.72 -8.80 -12.25
N THR A 436 -4.19 -8.25 -13.35
CA THR A 436 -4.99 -7.83 -14.51
C THR A 436 -5.60 -9.04 -15.21
N ASP A 437 -4.79 -10.07 -15.49
CA ASP A 437 -5.24 -11.32 -16.12
C ASP A 437 -6.27 -12.05 -15.22
N ILE A 438 -6.08 -12.04 -13.90
CA ILE A 438 -7.08 -12.53 -12.92
C ILE A 438 -8.37 -11.73 -13.02
N CYS A 439 -8.29 -10.40 -13.09
CA CYS A 439 -9.48 -9.56 -13.19
C CYS A 439 -10.23 -9.77 -14.50
N GLU A 440 -9.53 -9.87 -15.62
CA GLU A 440 -10.13 -10.14 -16.94
C GLU A 440 -10.77 -11.53 -16.95
N ARG A 441 -10.06 -12.53 -16.45
CA ARG A 441 -10.59 -13.89 -16.35
C ARG A 441 -11.77 -13.97 -15.40
N ASP A 442 -11.70 -13.32 -14.23
CA ASP A 442 -12.82 -13.24 -13.30
C ASP A 442 -14.01 -12.54 -13.96
N GLN A 443 -13.84 -11.48 -14.77
CA GLN A 443 -14.96 -10.87 -15.50
C GLN A 443 -15.60 -11.83 -16.51
N VAL A 444 -14.78 -12.59 -17.25
CA VAL A 444 -15.27 -13.56 -18.24
C VAL A 444 -15.95 -14.74 -17.55
N GLU A 445 -15.32 -15.28 -16.51
CA GLU A 445 -15.78 -16.47 -15.80
C GLU A 445 -16.91 -16.17 -14.82
N SER A 446 -16.92 -15.02 -14.12
CA SER A 446 -17.97 -14.65 -13.16
C SER A 446 -19.33 -14.48 -13.83
N ARG A 447 -19.38 -13.93 -15.05
CA ARG A 447 -20.62 -13.76 -15.81
C ARG A 447 -21.30 -15.09 -16.17
N ARG A 448 -20.56 -16.21 -16.12
CA ARG A 448 -21.05 -17.55 -16.50
C ARG A 448 -20.48 -18.64 -15.57
N ALA A 449 -20.24 -18.30 -14.31
CA ALA A 449 -19.57 -19.20 -13.39
C ALA A 449 -20.50 -20.35 -13.03
N VAL A 450 -20.48 -21.44 -13.81
CA VAL A 450 -21.23 -22.66 -13.53
C VAL A 450 -20.33 -23.68 -12.85
N CYS A 451 -20.89 -24.38 -11.87
CA CYS A 451 -20.20 -25.46 -11.18
C CYS A 451 -19.90 -26.58 -12.18
N HIS A 452 -18.66 -27.06 -12.23
CA HIS A 452 -18.28 -28.12 -13.14
C HIS A 452 -18.99 -29.44 -12.85
N GLY A 453 -19.23 -29.75 -11.57
CA GLY A 453 -19.99 -30.92 -11.11
C GLY A 453 -21.48 -30.84 -11.47
N CYS A 454 -22.25 -30.01 -10.76
CA CYS A 454 -23.71 -29.95 -10.92
C CYS A 454 -24.23 -29.00 -12.02
N LYS A 455 -23.35 -28.24 -12.70
CA LYS A 455 -23.70 -27.21 -13.70
C LYS A 455 -24.54 -26.03 -13.19
N ALA A 456 -24.92 -25.99 -11.91
CA ALA A 456 -25.61 -24.86 -11.32
C ALA A 456 -24.71 -23.61 -11.27
N ALA A 457 -25.30 -22.42 -11.36
CA ALA A 457 -24.60 -21.16 -11.19
C ALA A 457 -23.95 -21.07 -9.79
N VAL A 458 -22.68 -20.68 -9.75
CA VAL A 458 -21.91 -20.45 -8.54
C VAL A 458 -21.93 -18.95 -8.27
N GLY A 459 -22.84 -18.52 -7.39
CA GLY A 459 -23.03 -17.11 -7.04
C GLY A 459 -21.81 -16.46 -6.37
N GLY A 460 -22.00 -15.23 -5.86
CA GLY A 460 -20.97 -14.38 -5.25
C GLY A 460 -20.36 -14.86 -3.92
N PHE A 461 -20.40 -16.17 -3.63
CA PHE A 461 -19.86 -16.77 -2.41
C PHE A 461 -18.44 -17.34 -2.63
N VAL A 462 -17.95 -18.12 -1.67
CA VAL A 462 -16.66 -18.83 -1.73
C VAL A 462 -16.63 -19.73 -2.97
N ARG A 463 -15.54 -19.65 -3.73
CA ARG A 463 -15.31 -20.42 -4.95
C ARG A 463 -14.21 -21.45 -4.71
N PHE A 464 -14.49 -22.71 -5.04
CA PHE A 464 -13.53 -23.79 -4.93
C PHE A 464 -13.05 -24.22 -6.31
N TRP A 465 -11.74 -24.30 -6.49
CA TRP A 465 -11.12 -24.69 -7.75
C TRP A 465 -10.48 -26.06 -7.59
N ILE A 466 -10.89 -27.03 -8.40
CA ILE A 466 -10.36 -28.38 -8.35
C ILE A 466 -9.67 -28.68 -9.67
N CYS A 467 -8.41 -29.14 -9.60
CA CYS A 467 -7.69 -29.60 -10.78
C CYS A 467 -8.23 -30.96 -11.23
N THR A 468 -8.76 -31.05 -12.46
CA THR A 468 -9.34 -32.29 -12.99
C THR A 468 -8.30 -33.40 -13.16
N ARG A 469 -7.00 -33.05 -13.30
CA ARG A 469 -5.92 -34.04 -13.42
C ARG A 469 -5.60 -34.73 -12.10
N CYS A 470 -5.52 -33.99 -10.99
CA CYS A 470 -5.10 -34.55 -9.70
C CYS A 470 -6.21 -34.64 -8.65
N GLY A 471 -7.41 -34.12 -8.95
CA GLY A 471 -8.57 -34.11 -8.05
C GLY A 471 -8.42 -33.22 -6.81
N LYS A 472 -7.32 -32.47 -6.66
CA LYS A 472 -7.01 -31.67 -5.47
C LYS A 472 -7.44 -30.21 -5.63
N GLU A 473 -7.67 -29.55 -4.50
CA GLU A 473 -7.95 -28.11 -4.43
C GLU A 473 -6.74 -27.32 -4.95
N CYS A 474 -6.99 -26.42 -5.90
CA CYS A 474 -6.02 -25.50 -6.44
C CYS A 474 -6.19 -24.12 -5.79
N ARG A 475 -5.26 -23.78 -4.89
CA ARG A 475 -5.21 -22.48 -4.20
C ARG A 475 -4.25 -21.48 -4.87
N HIS A 476 -4.01 -21.68 -6.16
CA HIS A 476 -3.13 -20.77 -6.90
C HIS A 476 -3.79 -19.38 -6.97
N GLY A 477 -3.01 -18.32 -6.81
CA GLY A 477 -3.52 -16.94 -6.75
C GLY A 477 -4.29 -16.50 -7.99
N MET A 478 -4.16 -17.25 -9.10
CA MET A 478 -4.89 -16.99 -10.34
C MET A 478 -6.40 -17.28 -10.28
N HIS A 479 -6.82 -18.03 -9.27
CA HIS A 479 -8.20 -18.43 -9.07
C HIS A 479 -8.81 -17.53 -8.00
N PRO A 480 -9.85 -16.73 -8.31
CA PRO A 480 -10.51 -15.92 -7.30
C PRO A 480 -11.18 -16.86 -6.28
N GLY A 481 -10.79 -16.74 -5.00
CA GLY A 481 -11.38 -17.52 -3.91
C GLY A 481 -12.79 -17.07 -3.52
N TRP A 482 -13.20 -15.88 -3.97
CA TRP A 482 -14.50 -15.27 -3.67
C TRP A 482 -15.07 -14.65 -4.94
N GLY A 483 -16.37 -14.84 -5.18
CA GLY A 483 -17.08 -14.03 -6.17
C GLY A 483 -17.24 -12.59 -5.72
N ARG A 484 -17.30 -11.63 -6.66
CA ARG A 484 -17.64 -10.24 -6.32
C ARG A 484 -19.10 -10.17 -5.89
N LYS A 485 -19.35 -9.61 -4.70
CA LYS A 485 -20.69 -9.31 -4.20
C LYS A 485 -21.27 -8.14 -5.00
N GLY A 486 -22.09 -8.40 -6.02
CA GLY A 486 -22.73 -7.30 -6.76
C GLY A 486 -23.32 -7.58 -8.14
N GLU A 487 -23.08 -8.73 -8.77
CA GLU A 487 -23.85 -9.13 -9.97
C GLU A 487 -24.68 -10.35 -9.60
N ALA A 488 -25.69 -10.14 -8.76
CA ALA A 488 -26.87 -10.99 -8.90
C ALA A 488 -27.36 -10.70 -10.31
N GLN A 489 -27.32 -11.73 -11.14
CA GLN A 489 -27.87 -11.71 -12.49
C GLN A 489 -29.29 -11.18 -12.35
N GLU A 490 -29.52 -9.91 -12.72
CA GLU A 490 -30.88 -9.38 -12.87
C GLU A 490 -31.61 -10.40 -13.72
N ASP A 491 -32.69 -10.94 -13.15
CA ASP A 491 -33.35 -12.13 -13.64
C ASP A 491 -33.65 -11.96 -15.13
N VAL A 492 -33.06 -12.84 -15.95
CA VAL A 492 -33.40 -13.00 -17.37
C VAL A 492 -34.76 -13.70 -17.46
N GLU A 493 -35.77 -13.19 -16.76
CA GLU A 493 -37.13 -13.74 -16.73
C GLU A 493 -38.18 -12.82 -17.38
N THR A 494 -37.82 -11.68 -17.98
CA THR A 494 -38.79 -10.79 -18.63
C THR A 494 -38.56 -10.46 -20.11
N SER A 495 -37.63 -11.13 -20.80
CA SER A 495 -37.50 -11.02 -22.27
C SER A 495 -38.26 -12.10 -23.06
N GLY A 496 -38.98 -13.01 -22.38
CA GLY A 496 -39.85 -14.01 -23.03
C GLY A 496 -41.30 -13.58 -23.24
N ALA A 497 -41.76 -12.49 -22.61
CA ALA A 497 -43.14 -12.03 -22.72
C ALA A 497 -43.42 -11.14 -23.96
N GLY A 498 -42.38 -10.69 -24.66
CA GLY A 498 -42.50 -9.82 -25.85
C GLY A 498 -42.66 -10.54 -27.19
N GLN A 499 -42.45 -11.87 -27.26
CA GLN A 499 -42.56 -12.62 -28.53
C GLN A 499 -43.91 -13.32 -28.74
N MET A 500 -44.82 -13.32 -27.75
CA MET A 500 -46.16 -13.88 -27.91
C MET A 500 -47.20 -12.84 -28.35
N GLU A 501 -46.90 -11.54 -28.22
CA GLU A 501 -47.77 -10.46 -28.69
C GLU A 501 -47.58 -10.14 -30.19
N GLU A 502 -46.43 -10.48 -30.77
CA GLU A 502 -46.17 -10.33 -32.21
C GLU A 502 -46.70 -11.53 -33.03
N VAL A 503 -46.90 -12.70 -32.40
CA VAL A 503 -47.59 -13.85 -33.01
C VAL A 503 -49.12 -13.70 -32.95
N MET A 504 -49.67 -13.00 -31.96
CA MET A 504 -51.11 -12.66 -31.94
C MET A 504 -51.48 -11.44 -32.80
N ARG A 505 -50.51 -10.64 -33.27
CA ARG A 505 -50.73 -9.51 -34.19
C ARG A 505 -50.72 -9.88 -35.68
N LEU A 506 -50.40 -11.12 -36.05
CA LEU A 506 -50.34 -11.58 -37.45
C LEU A 506 -51.45 -12.56 -37.85
N GLY A 507 -52.41 -12.86 -36.95
CA GLY A 507 -53.55 -13.73 -37.25
C GLY A 507 -54.87 -12.98 -37.23
N GLY A 508 -55.29 -12.38 -38.35
CA GLY A 508 -56.57 -11.66 -38.37
C GLY A 508 -57.00 -11.01 -39.68
N MET A 509 -57.32 -11.85 -40.68
CA MET A 509 -58.39 -11.66 -41.67
C MET A 509 -58.24 -10.64 -42.82
N ASN A 510 -57.99 -11.20 -44.01
CA ASN A 510 -58.67 -10.93 -45.28
C ASN A 510 -58.56 -12.26 -46.06
N GLY A 511 -59.59 -12.93 -46.58
CA GLY A 511 -61.02 -12.72 -46.65
C GLY A 511 -61.64 -13.86 -47.49
N MET A 512 -62.96 -13.77 -47.66
CA MET A 512 -63.78 -14.36 -48.73
C MET A 512 -64.03 -15.88 -48.81
N PHE A 513 -65.27 -16.21 -48.46
CA PHE A 513 -66.28 -16.85 -49.33
C PHE A 513 -65.97 -18.23 -49.95
N ALA A 514 -66.56 -19.23 -49.30
CA ALA A 514 -67.67 -20.05 -49.81
C ALA A 514 -67.45 -21.11 -50.91
N ARG A 515 -68.04 -22.27 -50.59
CA ARG A 515 -68.72 -23.30 -51.42
C ARG A 515 -67.96 -24.57 -51.83
N ILE A 516 -68.50 -25.66 -51.28
CA ILE A 516 -68.95 -26.89 -51.97
C ILE A 516 -67.85 -27.71 -52.65
N LEU A 517 -67.26 -28.64 -51.90
CA LEU A 517 -67.45 -30.10 -52.00
C LEU A 517 -66.69 -30.79 -50.87
#